data_AF-A0A2V9XLT2-F1
#
_entry.id   AF-A0A2V9XLT2-F1
#
_cell.length_a   1.000
_cell.length_b   1.000
_cell.length_c   1.000
_cell.angle_alpha   90.00
_cell.angle_beta   90.00
_cell.angle_gamma   90.00
#
_symmetry.space_group_name_H-M   'P 1'
#
loop_
_entity.id
_entity.type
_entity.pdbx_description
1 polymer ?
#
loop_
_entity_poly.entity_id
_entity_poly.type
_entity_poly.pdbx_seq_one_letter_code
_entity_poly.pdbx_strand_id
1 'polypeptide(L)'
;MNDQEILVTAETEQGRQTLFDELAALVPAERRAEYYSVIAHTRTLSPNDEVLRVLEAMDILALLTRETPAAIALERKSLQKILENALSKADEVEKRMAAYTSRLESRVAQLPKELETGLDPPRIAKLLGESLRQCFQQSGLPDAARVLGQSCFEMNSIQKQLVNVLREVAHPDIIGTRSNIEVGPDRLGVTKCARSGMIFGAL
;
A
#
# COMPACT_ATOMS: atom_id res chain seq x y z
N MET A 1 28.41 79.12 -22.96
CA MET A 1 27.71 77.88 -22.56
C MET A 1 26.70 77.61 -23.66
N ASN A 2 26.84 76.45 -24.29
CA ASN A 2 26.45 76.19 -25.68
C ASN A 2 24.93 76.18 -25.91
N ASP A 3 24.45 77.08 -26.77
CA ASP A 3 23.11 77.05 -27.40
C ASP A 3 22.95 75.91 -28.44
N GLN A 4 23.87 74.94 -28.45
CA GLN A 4 23.99 73.89 -29.47
C GLN A 4 23.49 72.52 -28.98
N GLU A 5 23.15 72.37 -27.70
CA GLU A 5 22.62 71.12 -27.13
C GLU A 5 21.09 71.01 -27.19
N ILE A 6 20.36 72.12 -27.33
CA ILE A 6 18.88 72.11 -27.41
C ILE A 6 18.40 71.69 -28.81
N LEU A 7 19.22 71.91 -29.86
CA LEU A 7 18.85 71.51 -31.22
C LEU A 7 19.00 70.00 -31.49
N VAL A 8 19.89 69.31 -30.75
CA VAL A 8 20.22 67.89 -31.01
C VAL A 8 19.18 66.92 -30.45
N THR A 9 18.37 67.35 -29.46
CA THR A 9 17.31 66.52 -28.87
C THR A 9 15.99 66.58 -29.64
N ALA A 10 15.75 67.62 -30.46
CA ALA A 10 14.54 67.75 -31.26
C ALA A 10 14.60 66.97 -32.60
N GLU A 11 15.81 66.73 -33.13
CA GLU A 11 16.00 66.03 -34.42
C GLU A 11 16.08 64.50 -34.28
N THR A 12 16.22 63.97 -33.06
CA THR A 12 16.37 62.53 -32.82
C THR A 12 15.04 61.76 -32.68
N GLU A 13 13.89 62.45 -32.60
CA GLU A 13 12.57 61.81 -32.54
C GLU A 13 11.88 61.65 -33.92
N GLN A 14 12.36 62.33 -34.96
CA GLN A 14 11.72 62.31 -36.30
C GLN A 14 11.96 61.01 -37.10
N GLY A 15 12.87 60.15 -36.64
CA GLY A 15 13.18 58.86 -37.27
C GLY A 15 12.55 57.64 -36.60
N ARG A 16 11.81 57.81 -35.50
CA ARG A 16 11.12 56.71 -34.82
C ARG A 16 9.73 56.60 -35.44
N GLN A 17 9.41 55.45 -36.05
CA GLN A 17 8.04 55.16 -36.48
C GLN A 17 7.10 55.50 -35.32
N THR A 18 6.26 56.51 -35.51
CA THR A 18 5.38 56.98 -34.43
C THR A 18 4.20 56.03 -34.33
N LEU A 19 3.58 55.88 -33.16
CA LEU A 19 2.35 55.07 -33.01
C LEU A 19 1.26 55.51 -34.00
N PHE A 20 1.27 56.79 -34.39
CA PHE A 20 0.43 57.35 -35.43
C PHE A 20 0.66 56.73 -36.82
N ASP A 21 1.90 56.36 -37.16
CA ASP A 21 2.26 55.73 -38.43
C ASP A 21 1.82 54.26 -38.46
N GLU A 22 1.90 53.56 -37.33
CA GLU A 22 1.36 52.21 -37.17
C GLU A 22 -0.16 52.19 -37.31
N LEU A 23 -0.85 53.16 -36.70
CA LEU A 23 -2.29 53.33 -36.84
C LEU A 23 -2.70 53.78 -38.26
N ALA A 24 -1.90 54.61 -38.92
CA ALA A 24 -2.16 55.04 -40.30
C ALA A 24 -2.22 53.86 -41.28
N ALA A 25 -1.42 52.81 -41.05
CA ALA A 25 -1.47 51.57 -41.82
C ALA A 25 -2.82 50.85 -41.70
N LEU A 26 -3.55 51.10 -40.61
CA LEU A 26 -4.85 50.48 -40.31
C LEU A 26 -6.04 51.31 -40.81
N VAL A 27 -5.83 52.58 -41.16
CA VAL A 27 -6.87 53.45 -41.73
C VAL A 27 -7.13 53.07 -43.20
N PRO A 28 -8.39 53.00 -43.66
CA PRO A 28 -8.73 52.78 -45.08
C PRO A 28 -8.05 53.80 -46.00
N ALA A 29 -7.59 53.35 -47.16
CA ALA A 29 -6.78 54.16 -48.08
C ALA A 29 -7.45 55.49 -48.46
N GLU A 30 -8.78 55.50 -48.51
CA GLU A 30 -9.63 56.64 -48.85
C GLU A 30 -9.58 57.76 -47.81
N ARG A 31 -9.28 57.44 -46.53
CA ARG A 31 -9.26 58.40 -45.41
C ARG A 31 -7.87 58.68 -44.86
N ARG A 32 -6.82 58.03 -45.38
CA ARG A 32 -5.44 58.25 -44.90
C ARG A 32 -4.98 59.69 -45.07
N ALA A 33 -5.38 60.36 -46.15
CA ALA A 33 -5.05 61.77 -46.37
C ALA A 33 -5.67 62.68 -45.29
N GLU A 34 -6.94 62.44 -44.93
CA GLU A 34 -7.63 63.16 -43.85
C GLU A 34 -6.96 62.89 -42.50
N TYR A 35 -6.63 61.63 -42.23
CA TYR A 35 -5.93 61.21 -41.01
C TYR A 35 -4.57 61.92 -40.86
N TYR A 36 -3.71 61.88 -41.89
CA TYR A 36 -2.41 62.56 -41.84
C TYR A 36 -2.54 64.08 -41.75
N SER A 37 -3.59 64.68 -42.31
CA SER A 37 -3.87 66.11 -42.12
C SER A 37 -4.15 66.43 -40.65
N VAL A 38 -4.95 65.61 -39.98
CA VAL A 38 -5.26 65.78 -38.55
C VAL A 38 -3.99 65.59 -37.69
N ILE A 39 -3.16 64.61 -38.01
CA ILE A 39 -1.89 64.38 -37.30
C ILE A 39 -0.88 65.52 -37.54
N ALA A 40 -0.84 66.11 -38.73
CA ALA A 40 -0.01 67.27 -39.00
C ALA A 40 -0.45 68.49 -38.17
N HIS A 41 -1.75 68.68 -37.97
CA HIS A 41 -2.27 69.72 -37.08
C HIS A 41 -1.97 69.46 -35.61
N THR A 42 -2.06 68.22 -35.15
CA THR A 42 -1.80 67.89 -33.73
C THR A 42 -0.33 68.04 -33.35
N ARG A 43 0.60 67.84 -34.30
CA ARG A 43 2.05 68.12 -34.12
C ARG A 43 2.39 69.61 -33.95
N THR A 44 1.45 70.51 -34.22
CA THR A 44 1.62 71.97 -33.98
C THR A 44 1.17 72.41 -32.59
N LEU A 45 0.53 71.52 -31.82
CA LEU A 45 0.05 71.79 -30.46
C LEU A 45 1.21 71.74 -29.45
N SER A 46 1.00 72.39 -28.30
CA SER A 46 1.97 72.36 -27.20
C SER A 46 2.11 70.95 -26.64
N PRO A 47 3.32 70.50 -26.22
CA PRO A 47 3.52 69.18 -25.62
C PRO A 47 2.68 68.89 -24.36
N ASN A 48 2.18 69.93 -23.68
CA ASN A 48 1.33 69.78 -22.50
C ASN A 48 -0.16 69.98 -22.79
N ASP A 49 -0.56 70.03 -24.07
CA ASP A 49 -1.94 70.23 -24.47
C ASP A 49 -2.81 69.00 -24.09
N GLU A 50 -3.97 69.25 -23.52
CA GLU A 50 -4.88 68.20 -23.07
C GLU A 50 -5.49 67.41 -24.24
N VAL A 51 -5.70 68.05 -25.39
CA VAL A 51 -6.26 67.42 -26.60
C VAL A 51 -5.25 66.46 -27.20
N LEU A 52 -3.96 66.85 -27.23
CA LEU A 52 -2.88 65.96 -27.69
C LEU A 52 -2.76 64.72 -26.80
N ARG A 53 -2.79 64.90 -25.47
CA ARG A 53 -2.76 63.79 -24.51
C ARG A 53 -3.96 62.84 -24.64
N VAL A 54 -5.15 63.37 -24.91
CA VAL A 54 -6.34 62.53 -25.14
C VAL A 54 -6.20 61.74 -26.43
N LEU A 55 -5.69 62.34 -27.50
CA LEU A 55 -5.45 61.66 -28.77
C LEU A 55 -4.46 60.51 -28.62
N GLU A 56 -3.32 60.74 -27.97
CA GLU A 56 -2.33 59.69 -27.69
C GLU A 56 -2.91 58.55 -26.84
N ALA A 57 -3.74 58.87 -25.83
CA ALA A 57 -4.41 57.86 -25.02
C ALA A 57 -5.42 57.04 -25.84
N MET A 58 -6.17 57.69 -26.74
CA MET A 58 -7.11 57.02 -27.65
C MET A 58 -6.39 56.11 -28.64
N ASP A 59 -5.21 56.50 -29.10
CA ASP A 59 -4.39 55.72 -30.02
C ASP A 59 -3.83 54.46 -29.36
N ILE A 60 -3.32 54.57 -28.14
CA ILE A 60 -2.94 53.41 -27.33
C ILE A 60 -4.16 52.50 -27.10
N LEU A 61 -5.33 53.08 -26.81
CA LEU A 61 -6.57 52.32 -26.63
C LEU A 61 -6.99 51.60 -27.94
N ALA A 62 -6.84 52.24 -29.10
CA ALA A 62 -7.15 51.63 -30.40
C ALA A 62 -6.23 50.43 -30.70
N LEU A 63 -4.94 50.53 -30.36
CA LEU A 63 -4.01 49.40 -30.47
C LEU A 63 -4.38 48.27 -29.49
N LEU A 64 -4.60 48.60 -28.21
CA LEU A 64 -4.97 47.62 -27.19
C LEU A 64 -6.27 46.90 -27.51
N THR A 65 -7.30 47.62 -27.97
CA THR A 65 -8.61 47.03 -28.30
C THR A 65 -8.56 46.10 -29.51
N ARG A 66 -7.53 46.20 -30.36
CA ARG A 66 -7.34 45.29 -31.49
C ARG A 66 -6.48 44.09 -31.14
N GLU A 67 -5.33 44.32 -30.51
CA GLU A 67 -4.33 43.26 -30.28
C GLU A 67 -4.70 42.37 -29.09
N THR A 68 -5.23 42.97 -28.03
CA THR A 68 -5.55 42.27 -26.78
C THR A 68 -6.58 41.15 -27.00
N PRO A 69 -7.70 41.34 -27.74
CA PRO A 69 -8.63 40.24 -27.99
C PRO A 69 -8.03 39.07 -28.76
N ALA A 70 -7.15 39.33 -29.73
CA ALA A 70 -6.48 38.29 -30.50
C ALA A 70 -5.51 37.48 -29.64
N ALA A 71 -4.72 38.15 -28.81
CA ALA A 71 -3.82 37.51 -27.85
C ALA A 71 -4.59 36.68 -26.82
N ILE A 72 -5.67 37.24 -26.25
CA ILE A 72 -6.56 36.52 -25.31
C ILE A 72 -7.18 35.29 -25.97
N ALA A 73 -7.61 35.39 -27.24
CA ALA A 73 -8.18 34.24 -27.95
C ALA A 73 -7.15 33.11 -28.13
N LEU A 74 -5.88 33.45 -28.39
CA LEU A 74 -4.80 32.48 -28.50
C LEU A 74 -4.52 31.81 -27.16
N GLU A 75 -4.40 32.59 -26.09
CA GLU A 75 -4.20 32.07 -24.73
C GLU A 75 -5.36 31.17 -24.31
N ARG A 76 -6.61 31.57 -24.56
CA ARG A 76 -7.80 30.75 -24.25
C ARG A 76 -7.77 29.40 -24.96
N LYS A 77 -7.33 29.33 -26.22
CA LYS A 77 -7.16 28.05 -26.93
C LYS A 77 -6.09 27.17 -26.28
N SER A 78 -4.99 27.77 -25.82
CA SER A 78 -3.93 27.06 -25.09
C SER A 78 -4.46 26.51 -23.76
N LEU A 79 -5.15 27.34 -22.98
CA LEU A 79 -5.76 26.94 -21.70
C LEU A 79 -6.80 25.85 -21.89
N GLN A 80 -7.66 25.96 -22.91
CA GLN A 80 -8.64 24.93 -23.24
C GLN A 80 -7.95 23.58 -23.50
N LYS A 81 -6.88 23.56 -24.30
CA LYS A 81 -6.13 22.32 -24.57
C LYS A 81 -5.50 21.74 -23.29
N ILE A 82 -4.98 22.59 -22.40
CA ILE A 82 -4.41 22.13 -21.12
C ILE A 82 -5.51 21.53 -20.24
N LEU A 83 -6.67 22.17 -20.15
CA LEU A 83 -7.81 21.70 -19.36
C LEU A 83 -8.39 20.40 -19.91
N GLU A 84 -8.56 20.27 -21.23
CA GLU A 84 -9.00 19.03 -21.88
C GLU A 84 -8.02 17.87 -21.60
N ASN A 85 -6.72 18.14 -21.65
CA ASN A 85 -5.70 17.16 -21.29
C ASN A 85 -5.70 16.80 -19.80
N ALA A 86 -6.01 17.76 -18.92
CA ALA A 86 -6.09 17.52 -17.49
C ALA A 86 -7.33 16.66 -17.16
N LEU A 87 -8.47 16.94 -17.78
CA LEU A 87 -9.70 16.17 -17.64
C LEU A 87 -9.51 14.73 -18.15
N SER A 88 -8.93 14.53 -19.33
CA SER A 88 -8.69 13.17 -19.84
C SER A 88 -7.77 12.35 -18.93
N LYS A 89 -6.73 12.98 -18.36
CA LYS A 89 -5.87 12.32 -17.36
C LYS A 89 -6.60 12.04 -16.04
N ALA A 90 -7.47 12.94 -15.59
CA ALA A 90 -8.28 12.72 -14.40
C ALA A 90 -9.22 11.52 -14.59
N ASP A 91 -9.89 11.42 -15.73
CA ASP A 91 -10.75 10.27 -16.08
C ASP A 91 -9.96 8.95 -16.12
N GLU A 92 -8.73 8.97 -16.66
CA GLU A 92 -7.86 7.79 -16.63
C GLU A 92 -7.49 7.37 -15.21
N VAL A 93 -7.17 8.34 -14.35
CA VAL A 93 -6.85 8.07 -12.94
C VAL A 93 -8.06 7.52 -12.21
N GLU A 94 -9.24 8.09 -12.44
CA GLU A 94 -10.50 7.61 -11.86
C GLU A 94 -10.77 6.16 -12.27
N LYS A 95 -10.65 5.84 -13.56
CA LYS A 95 -10.80 4.46 -14.07
C LYS A 95 -9.79 3.50 -13.45
N ARG A 96 -8.52 3.91 -13.35
CA ARG A 96 -7.48 3.09 -12.69
C ARG A 96 -7.82 2.88 -11.22
N MET A 97 -8.23 3.93 -10.51
CA MET A 97 -8.59 3.86 -9.10
C MET A 97 -9.77 2.91 -8.90
N ALA A 98 -10.83 3.02 -9.70
CA ALA A 98 -11.98 2.12 -9.65
C ALA A 98 -11.58 0.65 -9.86
N ALA A 99 -10.68 0.39 -10.82
CA ALA A 99 -10.15 -0.96 -11.06
C ALA A 99 -9.32 -1.48 -9.87
N TYR A 100 -8.48 -0.63 -9.27
CA TYR A 100 -7.72 -0.98 -8.08
C TYR A 100 -8.63 -1.28 -6.88
N THR A 101 -9.64 -0.44 -6.63
CA THR A 101 -10.62 -0.64 -5.55
C THR A 101 -11.36 -1.95 -5.73
N SER A 102 -11.87 -2.24 -6.94
CA SER A 102 -12.54 -3.51 -7.23
C SER A 102 -11.64 -4.72 -6.97
N ARG A 103 -10.35 -4.64 -7.34
CA ARG A 103 -9.38 -5.70 -7.06
C ARG A 103 -9.09 -5.85 -5.56
N LEU A 104 -9.05 -4.76 -4.81
CA LEU A 104 -8.89 -4.81 -3.36
C LEU A 104 -10.11 -5.45 -2.71
N GLU A 105 -11.32 -5.03 -3.09
CA GLU A 105 -12.57 -5.61 -2.62
C GLU A 105 -12.63 -7.11 -2.92
N SER A 106 -12.25 -7.54 -4.12
CA SER A 106 -12.24 -8.96 -4.48
C SER A 106 -11.27 -9.76 -3.60
N ARG A 107 -10.07 -9.23 -3.35
CA ARG A 107 -9.08 -9.87 -2.47
C ARG A 107 -9.55 -9.91 -1.03
N VAL A 108 -10.11 -8.82 -0.51
CA VAL A 108 -10.66 -8.76 0.85
C VAL A 108 -11.81 -9.74 1.01
N ALA A 109 -12.65 -9.93 -0.01
CA ALA A 109 -13.72 -10.92 0.00
C ALA A 109 -13.21 -12.38 -0.07
N GLN A 110 -12.07 -12.61 -0.74
CA GLN A 110 -11.46 -13.94 -0.90
C GLN A 110 -10.56 -14.34 0.28
N LEU A 111 -9.90 -13.38 0.91
CA LEU A 111 -8.95 -13.59 2.02
C LEU A 111 -9.50 -14.49 3.15
N PRO A 112 -10.73 -14.30 3.65
CA PRO A 112 -11.27 -15.18 4.70
C PRO A 112 -11.33 -16.65 4.26
N LYS A 113 -11.69 -16.92 2.99
CA LYS A 113 -11.73 -18.29 2.44
C LYS A 113 -10.32 -18.85 2.23
N GLU A 114 -9.38 -18.03 1.78
CA GLU A 114 -7.96 -18.40 1.68
C GLU A 114 -7.38 -18.73 3.07
N LEU A 115 -7.76 -17.96 4.08
CA LEU A 115 -7.36 -18.20 5.47
C LEU A 115 -8.00 -19.47 6.01
N GLU A 116 -9.30 -19.69 5.80
CA GLU A 116 -10.00 -20.90 6.25
C GLU A 116 -9.40 -22.17 5.63
N THR A 117 -9.09 -22.15 4.34
CA THR A 117 -8.44 -23.28 3.66
C THR A 117 -6.99 -23.48 4.06
N GLY A 118 -6.25 -22.40 4.37
CA GLY A 118 -4.87 -22.46 4.86
C GLY A 118 -4.76 -22.89 6.32
N LEU A 119 -5.70 -22.46 7.17
CA LEU A 119 -5.82 -22.79 8.58
C LEU A 119 -6.81 -23.92 8.81
N ASP A 120 -6.70 -25.03 8.07
CA ASP A 120 -7.51 -26.22 8.29
C ASP A 120 -7.11 -26.88 9.64
N PRO A 121 -7.86 -26.66 10.74
CA PRO A 121 -7.43 -27.07 12.07
C PRO A 121 -7.21 -28.60 12.22
N PRO A 122 -8.06 -29.49 11.66
CA PRO A 122 -7.81 -30.92 11.73
C PRO A 122 -6.57 -31.35 10.96
N ARG A 123 -6.21 -30.70 9.85
CA ARG A 123 -4.98 -31.03 9.13
C ARG A 123 -3.73 -30.60 9.91
N ILE A 124 -3.75 -29.42 10.52
CA ILE A 124 -2.66 -28.95 11.39
C ILE A 124 -2.52 -29.87 12.61
N ALA A 125 -3.64 -30.23 13.25
CA ALA A 125 -3.64 -31.14 14.40
C ALA A 125 -3.10 -32.54 14.04
N LYS A 126 -3.44 -33.06 12.85
CA LYS A 126 -2.87 -34.32 12.34
C LYS A 126 -1.36 -34.22 12.16
N LEU A 127 -0.87 -33.17 11.49
CA LEU A 127 0.57 -32.95 11.29
C LEU A 127 1.32 -32.82 12.61
N LEU A 128 0.79 -32.05 13.55
CA LEU A 128 1.36 -31.92 14.89
C LEU A 128 1.35 -33.24 15.65
N GLY A 129 0.25 -33.99 15.60
CA GLY A 129 0.15 -35.31 16.23
C GLY A 129 1.12 -36.32 15.64
N GLU A 130 1.29 -36.32 14.32
CA GLU A 130 2.26 -37.16 13.59
C GLU A 130 3.69 -36.80 14.00
N SER A 131 4.03 -35.50 13.99
CA SER A 131 5.35 -35.00 14.38
C SER A 131 5.69 -35.33 15.83
N LEU A 132 4.74 -35.12 16.75
CA LEU A 132 4.92 -35.49 18.16
C LEU A 132 5.15 -36.98 18.32
N ARG A 133 4.34 -37.83 17.66
CA ARG A 133 4.54 -39.29 17.69
C ARG A 133 5.91 -39.67 17.16
N GLN A 134 6.35 -39.05 16.07
CA GLN A 134 7.66 -39.30 15.48
C GLN A 134 8.79 -38.88 16.43
N CYS A 135 8.69 -37.71 17.08
CA CYS A 135 9.64 -37.28 18.10
C CYS A 135 9.67 -38.23 19.31
N PHE A 136 8.51 -38.71 19.77
CA PHE A 136 8.45 -39.69 20.86
C PHE A 136 9.09 -41.04 20.48
N GLN A 137 8.91 -41.49 19.24
CA GLN A 137 9.58 -42.70 18.74
C GLN A 137 11.09 -42.51 18.60
N GLN A 138 11.53 -41.36 18.10
CA GLN A 138 12.96 -41.07 17.89
C GLN A 138 13.72 -40.79 19.20
N SER A 139 13.07 -40.21 20.20
CA SER A 139 13.70 -39.91 21.49
C SER A 139 14.11 -41.15 22.29
N GLY A 140 13.67 -42.36 21.92
CA GLY A 140 13.97 -43.60 22.63
C GLY A 140 13.42 -43.65 24.06
N LEU A 141 12.64 -42.64 24.48
CA LEU A 141 11.98 -42.56 25.77
C LEU A 141 11.10 -43.80 26.07
N PRO A 142 10.28 -44.32 25.14
CA PRO A 142 9.51 -45.54 25.40
C PRO A 142 10.41 -46.77 25.61
N ASP A 143 11.52 -46.88 24.87
CA ASP A 143 12.47 -47.97 25.04
C ASP A 143 13.22 -47.89 26.37
N ALA A 144 13.65 -46.68 26.76
CA ALA A 144 14.26 -46.43 28.07
C ALA A 144 13.29 -46.74 29.22
N ALA A 145 12.03 -46.33 29.10
CA ALA A 145 10.98 -46.65 30.08
C ALA A 145 10.74 -48.17 30.19
N ARG A 146 10.76 -48.89 29.07
CA ARG A 146 10.62 -50.35 29.04
C ARG A 146 11.79 -51.04 29.74
N VAL A 147 13.03 -50.62 29.45
CA VAL A 147 14.24 -51.18 30.07
C VAL A 147 14.25 -50.93 31.58
N LEU A 148 13.93 -49.70 32.02
CA LEU A 148 13.80 -49.37 33.44
C LEU A 148 12.71 -50.20 34.13
N GLY A 149 11.54 -50.33 33.52
CA GLY A 149 10.45 -51.15 34.06
C GLY A 149 10.86 -52.61 34.25
N GLN A 150 11.60 -53.17 33.29
CA GLN A 150 12.12 -54.53 33.38
C GLN A 150 13.17 -54.68 34.48
N SER A 151 14.08 -53.72 34.61
CA SER A 151 15.05 -53.69 35.70
C SER A 151 14.38 -53.59 37.07
N CYS A 152 13.34 -52.78 37.23
CA CYS A 152 12.55 -52.70 38.46
C CYS A 152 11.86 -54.03 38.80
N PHE A 153 11.34 -54.74 37.79
CA PHE A 153 10.73 -56.05 37.99
C PHE A 153 11.76 -57.08 38.46
N GLU A 154 12.93 -57.12 37.83
CA GLU A 154 14.04 -57.99 38.21
C GLU A 154 14.54 -57.67 39.62
N MET A 155 14.72 -56.40 39.96
CA MET A 155 15.13 -55.97 41.30
C MET A 155 14.11 -56.41 42.36
N ASN A 156 12.82 -56.29 42.08
CA ASN A 156 11.76 -56.72 42.99
C ASN A 156 11.73 -58.26 43.13
N SER A 157 12.01 -58.99 42.05
CA SER A 157 12.19 -60.45 42.09
C SER A 157 13.39 -60.86 42.95
N ILE A 158 14.55 -60.23 42.75
CA ILE A 158 15.75 -60.46 43.54
C ILE A 158 15.48 -60.09 45.00
N GLN A 159 14.83 -58.97 45.27
CA GLN A 159 14.44 -58.57 46.62
C GLN A 159 13.57 -59.64 47.29
N LYS A 160 12.57 -60.19 46.60
CA LYS A 160 11.74 -61.28 47.12
C LYS A 160 12.56 -62.54 47.39
N GLN A 161 13.46 -62.92 46.48
CA GLN A 161 14.36 -64.07 46.66
C GLN A 161 15.28 -63.87 47.87
N LEU A 162 15.85 -62.67 48.01
CA LEU A 162 16.77 -62.33 49.09
C LEU A 162 16.04 -62.28 50.45
N VAL A 163 14.82 -61.76 50.49
CA VAL A 163 13.94 -61.83 51.68
C VAL A 163 13.61 -63.29 52.03
N ASN A 164 13.38 -64.15 51.05
CA ASN A 164 13.15 -65.58 51.29
C ASN A 164 14.41 -66.26 51.84
N VAL A 165 15.58 -66.02 51.25
CA VAL A 165 16.87 -66.56 51.74
C VAL A 165 17.19 -66.03 53.14
N LEU A 166 16.96 -64.75 53.42
CA LEU A 166 17.15 -64.19 54.76
C LEU A 166 16.15 -64.76 55.76
N ARG A 167 14.93 -65.11 55.35
CA ARG A 167 13.96 -65.84 56.20
C ARG A 167 14.44 -67.25 56.50
N GLU A 168 15.03 -67.94 55.51
CA GLU A 168 15.63 -69.26 55.70
C GLU A 168 16.85 -69.22 56.62
N VAL A 169 17.69 -68.17 56.52
CA VAL A 169 18.90 -68.00 57.35
C VAL A 169 18.59 -67.44 58.75
N ALA A 170 17.57 -66.60 58.90
CA ALA A 170 17.11 -66.08 60.19
C ALA A 170 16.33 -67.13 61.02
N HIS A 171 15.99 -68.27 60.42
CA HIS A 171 15.50 -69.46 61.12
C HIS A 171 16.44 -70.65 60.93
N PRO A 172 17.68 -70.60 61.45
CA PRO A 172 18.59 -71.73 61.42
C PRO A 172 18.28 -72.59 62.66
N ASP A 173 17.19 -73.34 62.60
CA ASP A 173 16.92 -74.56 63.38
C ASP A 173 15.41 -74.81 63.41
N ILE A 174 14.96 -75.64 62.47
CA ILE A 174 14.28 -76.93 62.71
C ILE A 174 14.27 -77.62 61.35
N ILE A 175 15.33 -78.37 61.06
CA ILE A 175 15.21 -79.48 60.10
C ILE A 175 14.39 -80.54 60.84
N GLY A 176 13.09 -80.54 60.56
CA GLY A 176 12.14 -81.44 61.17
C GLY A 176 10.92 -81.59 60.29
N THR A 177 10.96 -82.65 59.47
CA THR A 177 9.81 -83.34 58.85
C THR A 177 9.15 -82.72 57.61
N ARG A 178 9.17 -83.54 56.56
CA ARG A 178 8.18 -83.59 55.48
C ARG A 178 6.77 -83.34 56.02
N SER A 179 6.02 -82.44 55.39
CA SER A 179 4.60 -82.67 55.13
C SER A 179 4.15 -81.87 53.92
N ASN A 180 3.45 -82.58 53.03
CA ASN A 180 2.65 -82.02 51.96
C ASN A 180 1.63 -81.03 52.54
N ILE A 181 1.49 -79.86 51.91
CA ILE A 181 0.22 -79.13 51.91
C ILE A 181 -0.01 -78.61 50.48
N GLU A 182 -0.95 -79.26 49.79
CA GLU A 182 -1.66 -78.69 48.66
C GLU A 182 -2.43 -77.44 49.13
N VAL A 183 -2.31 -76.33 48.41
CA VAL A 183 -3.33 -75.27 48.38
C VAL A 183 -3.54 -74.86 46.93
N GLY A 184 -4.78 -75.00 46.46
CA GLY A 184 -5.20 -74.96 45.07
C GLY A 184 -5.18 -73.58 44.39
N PRO A 185 -5.60 -73.53 43.11
CA PRO A 185 -5.55 -72.33 42.29
C PRO A 185 -6.85 -71.53 42.47
N ASP A 186 -6.80 -70.40 43.15
CA ASP A 186 -7.90 -69.45 43.12
C ASP A 186 -7.82 -68.57 41.88
N ARG A 187 -8.70 -68.90 40.92
CA ARG A 187 -9.16 -68.02 39.86
C ARG A 187 -10.01 -66.91 40.47
N LEU A 188 -9.59 -65.66 40.31
CA LEU A 188 -10.51 -64.52 40.24
C LEU A 188 -10.08 -63.65 39.07
N GLY A 189 -10.84 -63.77 37.98
CA GLY A 189 -10.77 -62.86 36.86
C GLY A 189 -11.38 -61.51 37.23
N VAL A 190 -10.74 -60.43 36.79
CA VAL A 190 -11.40 -59.13 36.59
C VAL A 190 -10.91 -58.54 35.26
N THR A 191 -11.79 -58.73 34.27
CA THR A 191 -12.15 -57.85 33.16
C THR A 191 -11.09 -57.38 32.16
N LYS A 192 -11.16 -58.01 30.98
CA LYS A 192 -11.25 -57.27 29.71
C LYS A 192 -12.32 -56.18 29.87
N CYS A 193 -11.93 -54.92 29.74
CA CYS A 193 -12.87 -53.86 29.37
C CYS A 193 -12.67 -53.54 27.89
N ALA A 194 -13.81 -53.48 27.22
CA ALA A 194 -13.97 -53.45 25.79
C ALA A 194 -13.70 -52.07 25.18
N ARG A 195 -13.51 -52.12 23.86
CA ARG A 195 -13.80 -51.06 22.88
C ARG A 195 -15.05 -50.22 23.20
N SER A 196 -14.96 -48.96 22.75
CA SER A 196 -15.99 -48.17 22.05
C SER A 196 -16.75 -47.10 22.84
N GLY A 197 -16.60 -45.88 22.34
CA GLY A 197 -17.38 -44.65 22.60
C GLY A 197 -16.64 -43.54 21.86
N MET A 198 -16.82 -43.33 20.55
CA MET A 198 -17.98 -42.65 19.96
C MET A 198 -18.65 -41.67 20.93
N ILE A 199 -18.24 -40.41 20.87
CA ILE A 199 -19.13 -39.29 21.14
C ILE A 199 -19.13 -38.44 19.88
N PHE A 200 -20.17 -38.65 19.08
CA PHE A 200 -20.74 -37.64 18.22
C PHE A 200 -21.43 -36.63 19.13
N GLY A 201 -21.04 -35.37 19.06
CA GLY A 201 -21.76 -34.23 19.63
C GLY A 201 -21.87 -33.18 18.55
N ALA A 202 -22.90 -33.31 17.71
CA ALA A 202 -23.34 -32.31 16.77
C ALA A 202 -24.62 -31.67 17.33
N LEU A 203 -24.49 -30.41 17.76
CA LEU A 203 -25.44 -29.29 17.59
C LEU A 203 -24.80 -28.05 18.21
#